data_AF-G4Q8U7-F1
#
_entry.id   AF-G4Q8U7-F1
#
_cell.length_a   1.000
_cell.length_b   1.000
_cell.length_c   1.000
_cell.angle_alpha   90.00
_cell.angle_beta   90.00
_cell.angle_gamma   90.00
#
_symmetry.space_group_name_H-M   'P 1'
#
loop_
_entity.id
_entity.type
_entity.pdbx_description
1 polymer ?
#
loop_
_entity_poly.entity_id
_entity_poly.type
_entity_poly.pdbx_seq_one_letter_code
_entity_poly.pdbx_strand_id
1 'polypeptide(L)' 'MIYDRHPEIKARWGERHLWARGYYVETVGNINEEVIKRYISEQEESDKFEK' A
#
# COMPACT_ATOMS: atom_id res chain seq x y z
N MET A 1 9.90 14.87 -0.11
CA MET A 1 8.95 13.76 -0.34
C MET A 1 9.23 13.13 -1.71
N ILE A 2 8.82 11.87 -1.97
CA ILE A 2 9.19 11.17 -3.22
C ILE A 2 8.77 11.95 -4.47
N TYR A 3 7.63 12.64 -4.41
CA TYR A 3 7.10 13.46 -5.50
C TYR A 3 7.92 14.74 -5.77
N ASP A 4 8.69 15.23 -4.80
CA ASP A 4 9.58 16.39 -4.99
C ASP A 4 10.82 16.00 -5.80
N ARG A 5 11.23 14.73 -5.71
CA ARG A 5 12.35 14.16 -6.48
C ARG A 5 11.90 13.55 -7.80
N HIS A 6 10.65 13.10 -7.87
CA HIS A 6 10.06 12.39 -9.01
C HIS A 6 8.68 12.97 -9.40
N PRO A 7 8.64 14.19 -9.96
CA PRO A 7 7.40 14.85 -10.35
C PRO A 7 6.65 14.09 -11.47
N GLU A 8 7.35 13.30 -12.29
CA GLU A 8 6.78 12.45 -13.34
C GLU A 8 5.78 11.42 -12.80
N ILE A 9 5.99 10.96 -11.57
CA ILE A 9 5.09 10.00 -10.90
C ILE A 9 3.76 10.70 -10.58
N LYS A 10 3.80 11.94 -10.10
CA LYS A 10 2.59 12.72 -9.80
C LYS A 10 1.78 12.99 -11.07
N ALA A 11 2.45 13.29 -12.18
CA ALA A 11 1.78 13.51 -13.46
C ALA A 11 1.05 12.26 -13.99
N ARG A 12 1.61 11.07 -13.75
CA ARG A 12 1.03 9.80 -14.22
C ARG A 12 -0.13 9.29 -13.34
N TRP A 13 -0.07 9.50 -12.04
CA TRP A 13 -1.01 8.90 -11.08
C TRP A 13 -1.96 9.92 -10.42
N GLY A 14 -1.82 11.21 -10.73
CA GLY A 14 -2.67 12.29 -10.22
C GLY A 14 -2.48 12.54 -8.72
N GLU A 15 -3.56 12.83 -8.01
CA GLU A 15 -3.57 13.05 -6.55
C GLU A 15 -3.61 11.75 -5.73
N ARG A 16 -3.31 10.60 -6.34
CA ARG A 16 -3.26 9.33 -5.61
C ARG A 16 -2.11 9.32 -4.61
N HIS A 17 -2.39 8.77 -3.42
CA HIS A 17 -1.38 8.50 -2.42
C HIS A 17 -0.45 7.37 -2.87
N LEU A 18 0.84 7.50 -2.54
CA LEU A 18 1.86 6.49 -2.88
C LEU A 18 1.67 5.18 -2.11
N TRP A 19 1.28 5.30 -0.84
CA TRP A 19 1.13 4.19 0.08
C TRP A 19 -0.35 3.92 0.35
N ALA A 20 -0.68 2.66 0.61
CA ALA A 20 -1.95 2.30 1.19
C ALA A 20 -2.11 2.93 2.59
N ARG A 21 -3.35 3.07 3.06
CA ARG A 21 -3.64 3.64 4.38
C ARG A 21 -3.21 2.71 5.52
N GLY A 22 -3.31 1.39 5.29
CA GLY A 22 -2.90 0.37 6.25
C GLY A 22 -1.42 0.00 6.15
N TYR A 23 -0.92 -0.63 7.22
CA TYR A 23 0.37 -1.32 7.22
C TYR A 23 0.27 -2.67 7.93
N TYR A 24 1.16 -3.60 7.56
CA TYR A 24 1.36 -4.87 8.24
C TYR A 24 2.77 -4.91 8.83
N VAL A 25 2.89 -5.40 10.07
CA VAL A 25 4.17 -5.51 10.78
C VAL A 25 4.22 -6.81 11.57
N GLU A 26 5.35 -7.51 11.47
CA GLU A 26 5.64 -8.71 12.26
C GLU A 26 7.12 -8.81 12.58
N THR A 27 7.45 -9.56 13.62
CA THR A 27 8.85 -9.83 14.00
C THR A 27 9.50 -10.80 13.02
N VAL A 28 10.79 -10.59 12.74
CA VAL A 28 11.59 -11.51 11.93
C VAL A 28 11.59 -12.91 12.55
N GLY A 29 11.19 -13.92 11.77
CA GLY A 29 11.03 -15.31 12.22
C GLY A 29 9.58 -15.77 12.37
N ASN A 30 8.63 -14.85 12.57
CA ASN A 30 7.19 -15.15 12.64
C ASN A 30 6.43 -14.78 11.35
N ILE A 31 7.16 -14.36 10.31
CA ILE A 31 6.57 -13.92 9.04
C ILE A 31 6.13 -15.15 8.23
N ASN A 32 4.88 -15.14 7.77
CA ASN A 32 4.31 -16.12 6.84
C ASN A 32 3.82 -15.40 5.57
N GLU A 33 4.20 -15.91 4.41
CA GLU A 33 3.80 -15.40 3.09
C GLU A 33 2.27 -15.40 2.92
N GLU A 34 1.58 -16.43 3.41
CA GLU A 34 0.12 -16.54 3.31
C GLU A 34 -0.59 -15.40 4.03
N VAL A 35 -0.07 -15.00 5.19
CA VAL A 35 -0.62 -13.90 5.99
C VAL A 35 -0.43 -12.57 5.27
N ILE A 36 0.74 -12.36 4.65
CA ILE A 36 1.02 -11.15 3.87
C ILE A 36 0.08 -11.06 2.66
N LYS A 37 -0.10 -12.17 1.92
CA LYS A 37 -1.02 -12.22 0.77
C LYS A 37 -2.46 -11.93 1.18
N ARG A 38 -2.91 -12.51 2.28
CA ARG A 38 -4.23 -12.24 2.84
C ARG A 38 -4.38 -10.76 3.20
N TYR A 39 -3.42 -10.18 3.92
CA TYR A 39 -3.44 -8.77 4.28
C TYR A 39 -3.54 -7.84 3.07
N ILE A 40 -2.76 -8.08 2.01
CA ILE A 40 -2.83 -7.30 0.77
C ILE A 40 -4.21 -7.41 0.13
N SER A 41 -4.77 -8.62 0.07
CA SER A 41 -6.08 -8.88 -0.56
C SER A 41 -7.21 -8.17 0.19
N GLU A 42 -7.18 -8.24 1.53
CA GLU A 42 -8.14 -7.57 2.42
C GLU A 42 -8.02 -6.03 2.32
N GLN A 43 -6.80 -5.50 2.25
CA GLN A 43 -6.57 -4.06 2.06
C GLN A 43 -7.13 -3.56 0.71
N GLU A 44 -6.88 -4.29 -0.38
CA GLU A 44 -7.42 -3.96 -1.70
C GLU A 44 -8.96 -4.02 -1.76
N GLU A 45 -9.55 -4.94 -1.00
CA GLU A 45 -11.00 -5.04 -0.87
C GLU A 45 -11.58 -3.86 -0.06
N SER A 46 -10.99 -3.55 1.10
CA SER A 46 -11.38 -2.40 1.92
C SER A 46 -11.31 -1.08 1.15
N ASP A 47 -10.23 -0.86 0.37
CA ASP A 47 -10.05 0.34 -0.43
C ASP A 47 -11.10 0.50 -1.55
N LYS A 48 -11.75 -0.60 -1.99
CA LYS A 48 -12.87 -0.54 -2.96
C LYS A 48 -14.16 -0.08 -2.31
N PHE A 49 -14.37 -0.44 -1.04
CA PHE A 49 -15.58 -0.09 -0.27
C PHE A 49 -15.50 1.30 0.39
N GLU A 50 -14.31 1.87 0.57
CA GLU A 50 -14.12 3.24 1.06
C GLU A 50 -14.37 4.35 0.00
N LYS A 51 -14.86 4.02 -1.20
CA LYS A 51 -15.18 4.99 -2.27
C LYS A 51 -16.63 5.46 -2.24
#